data_AF-A0A4R4RTR2-F1
#
_entry.id   AF-A0A4R4RTR2-F1
#
_cell.length_a   1.000
_cell.length_b   1.000
_cell.length_c   1.000
_cell.angle_alpha   90.00
_cell.angle_beta   90.00
_cell.angle_gamma   90.00
#
_symmetry.space_group_name_H-M   'P 1'
#
loop_
_entity.id
_entity.type
_entity.pdbx_description
1 polymer ?
#
loop_
_entity_poly.entity_id
_entity_poly.type
_entity_poly.pdbx_seq_one_letter_code
_entity_poly.pdbx_strand_id
1 'polypeptide(L)'
;MHARRRRQERAGRSDGVSTVHRGDAAGGPTGNHAAGGPRTDDGEYGHRDDAYGPLRDERGCVVTALRLGWWMADAYHHAQTADLSAHERRPDGPPAKLTNLTGMSSRRRLRMYLDGVDVAIAQIAALTRTGGTAPSTAAVRAVPPAEMATVLLALDDLNVDLLRWAMATNHRVGLAYRLGRSLADTVRHGDAEQVPWRFAGRQHEISRWLDELATVLPPYSAPVVRRSLRAWADAVTRARVGDPAEASLDELARELRNQGDLWRNVLTGGLHPRDLLDEEDYAVVARNVIIRDRKLVVQAARGIFWPVLVPLLAVLFAVVGVSAAAAAGSPTTRAAVALVGLGAGLTAIWRTVSGPTLAVAGEVNRPLLDGELTVRMADRVDGPLANARAAARTRRQRHPGQVAGGSKYVAGLAPADLP
;
A
#
# COMPACT_ATOMS: atom_id res chain seq x y z
N MET A 1 59.45 43.70 -8.05
CA MET A 1 60.64 42.90 -8.44
C MET A 1 60.20 41.91 -9.50
N HIS A 2 60.71 42.09 -10.72
CA HIS A 2 60.76 41.23 -11.94
C HIS A 2 59.91 39.94 -12.05
N ALA A 3 59.39 39.50 -13.21
CA ALA A 3 59.29 40.05 -14.57
C ALA A 3 58.40 39.14 -15.46
N ARG A 4 57.86 39.77 -16.52
CA ARG A 4 57.25 39.22 -17.77
C ARG A 4 58.03 38.09 -18.48
N ARG A 5 57.28 37.16 -19.11
CA ARG A 5 57.33 36.72 -20.55
C ARG A 5 56.40 35.50 -20.74
N ARG A 6 55.30 35.50 -21.51
CA ARG A 6 55.03 35.58 -22.98
C ARG A 6 55.39 34.34 -23.84
N ARG A 7 54.36 33.95 -24.66
CA ARG A 7 54.30 33.18 -25.93
C ARG A 7 54.24 31.63 -25.85
N GLN A 8 53.26 30.88 -26.38
CA GLN A 8 52.36 30.90 -27.59
C GLN A 8 52.91 30.08 -28.78
N GLU A 9 52.00 29.37 -29.47
CA GLU A 9 52.09 28.56 -30.74
C GLU A 9 52.28 27.04 -30.57
N ARG A 10 51.60 26.10 -31.27
CA ARG A 10 50.74 25.99 -32.48
C ARG A 10 49.95 24.66 -32.37
N ALA A 11 48.65 24.57 -32.68
CA ALA A 11 48.00 24.42 -34.00
C ALA A 11 48.41 23.15 -34.81
N GLY A 12 47.43 22.27 -35.04
CA GLY A 12 47.48 21.14 -35.98
C GLY A 12 46.06 20.63 -36.30
N ARG A 13 45.49 21.16 -37.38
CA ARG A 13 44.21 20.81 -38.01
C ARG A 13 44.53 20.05 -39.29
N SER A 14 43.83 18.95 -39.59
CA SER A 14 43.73 18.41 -40.95
C SER A 14 42.35 17.78 -41.17
N ASP A 15 41.61 18.42 -42.06
CA ASP A 15 40.37 17.94 -42.70
C ASP A 15 40.67 16.80 -43.70
N GLY A 16 39.68 15.96 -43.96
CA GLY A 16 39.73 14.93 -45.01
C GLY A 16 38.34 14.35 -45.31
N VAL A 17 37.64 15.00 -46.25
CA VAL A 17 36.39 14.56 -46.89
C VAL A 17 36.74 13.95 -48.25
N SER A 18 36.13 12.80 -48.62
CA SER A 18 35.73 12.43 -50.01
C SER A 18 35.03 11.05 -50.02
N THR A 19 33.71 10.94 -50.28
CA THR A 19 32.98 10.75 -51.57
C THR A 19 32.77 9.28 -52.05
N VAL A 20 31.51 8.82 -51.93
CA VAL A 20 30.57 8.25 -52.95
C VAL A 20 31.06 7.27 -54.04
N HIS A 21 30.47 6.05 -54.08
CA HIS A 21 29.72 5.38 -55.19
C HIS A 21 29.49 3.88 -54.82
N ARG A 22 28.28 3.27 -54.84
CA ARG A 22 27.22 3.01 -55.85
C ARG A 22 27.36 1.63 -56.54
N GLY A 23 26.28 0.85 -56.41
CA GLY A 23 25.81 -0.20 -57.33
C GLY A 23 26.28 -1.61 -56.97
N ASP A 24 25.53 -2.68 -57.21
CA ASP A 24 24.16 -2.90 -57.70
C ASP A 24 23.92 -4.42 -57.62
N ALA A 25 22.68 -4.82 -57.89
CA ALA A 25 22.23 -6.17 -58.32
C ALA A 25 22.03 -7.24 -57.23
N ALA A 26 21.01 -8.11 -57.28
CA ALA A 26 19.80 -8.22 -58.11
C ALA A 26 18.97 -9.40 -57.56
N GLY A 27 17.67 -9.43 -57.87
CA GLY A 27 16.93 -10.69 -58.03
C GLY A 27 15.70 -10.90 -57.14
N GLY A 28 14.57 -10.28 -57.48
CA GLY A 28 13.28 -10.97 -57.46
C GLY A 28 13.20 -11.97 -58.63
N PRO A 29 12.18 -12.86 -58.73
CA PRO A 29 10.84 -12.40 -59.16
C PRO A 29 9.64 -13.22 -58.57
N THR A 30 8.55 -12.55 -58.17
CA THR A 30 7.20 -12.43 -58.79
C THR A 30 6.29 -13.68 -58.87
N GLY A 31 5.03 -13.48 -58.49
CA GLY A 31 3.86 -14.33 -58.78
C GLY A 31 2.82 -14.25 -57.65
N ASN A 32 1.86 -13.31 -57.51
CA ASN A 32 0.85 -12.68 -58.38
C ASN A 32 -0.58 -13.24 -58.13
N HIS A 33 -1.54 -12.31 -57.94
CA HIS A 33 -3.02 -12.41 -57.92
C HIS A 33 -3.75 -13.15 -56.78
N ALA A 34 -4.95 -12.79 -56.31
CA ALA A 34 -5.82 -11.59 -56.34
C ALA A 34 -7.10 -11.90 -55.51
N ALA A 35 -7.84 -10.84 -55.15
CA ALA A 35 -9.25 -10.80 -54.67
C ALA A 35 -9.54 -11.24 -53.21
N GLY A 36 -10.34 -10.54 -52.40
CA GLY A 36 -11.14 -9.31 -52.55
C GLY A 36 -11.99 -9.10 -51.27
N GLY A 37 -12.35 -7.86 -50.96
CA GLY A 37 -13.35 -7.52 -49.92
C GLY A 37 -13.02 -6.24 -49.13
N PRO A 38 -13.96 -5.28 -48.98
CA PRO A 38 -13.67 -3.94 -48.49
C PRO A 38 -13.47 -3.94 -46.97
N ARG A 39 -12.34 -3.43 -46.50
CA ARG A 39 -12.19 -3.08 -45.08
C ARG A 39 -12.93 -1.77 -44.85
N THR A 40 -13.97 -1.86 -44.05
CA THR A 40 -14.65 -0.72 -43.45
C THR A 40 -13.64 0.10 -42.65
N ASP A 41 -13.73 1.38 -42.92
CA ASP A 41 -13.21 2.48 -42.14
C ASP A 41 -13.90 2.45 -40.77
N ASP A 42 -13.20 1.94 -39.75
CA ASP A 42 -13.55 2.14 -38.35
C ASP A 42 -12.33 2.74 -37.67
N GLY A 43 -12.24 4.06 -37.80
CA GLY A 43 -11.37 4.88 -36.97
C GLY A 43 -11.76 4.80 -35.50
N GLU A 44 -10.82 5.27 -34.67
CA GLU A 44 -11.09 5.91 -33.38
C GLU A 44 -11.18 5.02 -32.12
N TYR A 45 -10.19 4.16 -31.85
CA TYR A 45 -9.86 3.74 -30.47
C TYR A 45 -8.34 3.52 -30.24
N GLY A 46 -7.49 4.41 -30.75
CA GLY A 46 -6.02 4.28 -30.62
C GLY A 46 -5.34 5.25 -29.65
N HIS A 47 -6.05 6.19 -29.03
CA HIS A 47 -5.40 7.36 -28.40
C HIS A 47 -5.77 7.56 -26.91
N ARG A 48 -5.65 6.50 -26.10
CA ARG A 48 -5.78 6.59 -24.63
C ARG A 48 -4.69 5.88 -23.81
N ASP A 49 -3.74 5.17 -24.42
CA ASP A 49 -2.72 4.41 -23.68
C ASP A 49 -1.49 5.23 -23.25
N ASP A 50 -1.21 6.35 -23.92
CA ASP A 50 0.02 7.13 -23.70
C ASP A 50 0.07 7.85 -22.34
N ALA A 51 -1.08 8.12 -21.71
CA ALA A 51 -1.13 8.73 -20.39
C ALA A 51 -0.97 7.71 -19.24
N TYR A 52 -1.34 6.45 -19.47
CA TYR A 52 -1.22 5.39 -18.47
C TYR A 52 0.21 4.83 -18.37
N GLY A 53 0.98 4.87 -19.46
CA GLY A 53 2.40 4.47 -19.48
C GLY A 53 3.27 5.28 -18.49
N PRO A 54 3.30 6.62 -18.57
CA PRO A 54 4.04 7.48 -17.65
C PRO A 54 3.64 7.31 -16.18
N LEU A 55 2.35 7.13 -15.91
CA LEU A 55 1.86 6.88 -14.54
C LEU A 55 2.28 5.50 -14.02
N ARG A 56 2.32 4.49 -14.90
CA ARG A 56 2.80 3.14 -14.57
C ARG A 56 4.30 3.14 -14.29
N ASP A 57 5.07 3.90 -15.05
CA ASP A 57 6.51 4.08 -14.86
C ASP A 57 6.80 4.86 -13.57
N GLU A 58 6.02 5.91 -13.29
CA GLU A 58 6.13 6.68 -12.04
C GLU A 58 5.78 5.83 -10.81
N ARG A 59 4.66 5.09 -10.84
CA ARG A 59 4.29 4.15 -9.77
C ARG A 59 5.38 3.11 -9.56
N GLY A 60 5.87 2.50 -10.64
CA GLY A 60 6.96 1.52 -10.58
C GLY A 60 8.19 2.11 -9.88
N CYS A 61 8.56 3.33 -10.24
CA CYS A 61 9.69 4.03 -9.65
C CYS A 61 9.49 4.33 -8.16
N VAL A 62 8.32 4.84 -7.76
CA VAL A 62 7.96 5.12 -6.36
C VAL A 62 7.98 3.84 -5.51
N VAL A 63 7.42 2.74 -6.02
CA VAL A 63 7.42 1.44 -5.32
C VAL A 63 8.84 0.90 -5.17
N THR A 64 9.68 1.01 -6.21
CA THR A 64 11.09 0.59 -6.15
C THR A 64 11.89 1.44 -5.17
N ALA A 65 11.66 2.75 -5.11
CA ALA A 65 12.30 3.64 -4.15
C ALA A 65 11.89 3.35 -2.70
N LEU A 66 10.63 3.01 -2.46
CA LEU A 66 10.17 2.54 -1.15
C LEU A 66 10.90 1.26 -0.74
N ARG A 67 11.03 0.29 -1.66
CA ARG A 67 11.81 -0.95 -1.41
C ARG A 67 13.29 -0.67 -1.16
N LEU A 68 13.89 0.27 -1.91
CA LEU A 68 15.27 0.72 -1.71
C LEU A 68 15.49 1.24 -0.29
N GLY A 69 14.63 2.13 0.19
CA GLY A 69 14.71 2.65 1.56
C GLY A 69 14.59 1.55 2.61
N TRP A 70 13.74 0.56 2.36
CA TRP A 70 13.60 -0.61 3.22
C TRP A 70 14.87 -1.48 3.25
N TRP A 71 15.45 -1.81 2.10
CA TRP A 71 16.69 -2.57 2.00
C TRP A 71 17.86 -1.85 2.67
N MET A 72 17.95 -0.53 2.53
CA MET A 72 18.97 0.28 3.19
C MET A 72 18.86 0.19 4.72
N ALA A 73 17.64 0.28 5.27
CA ALA A 73 17.40 0.08 6.69
C ALA A 73 17.70 -1.36 7.14
N ASP A 74 17.39 -2.37 6.32
CA ASP A 74 17.72 -3.77 6.59
C ASP A 74 19.25 -3.97 6.65
N ALA A 75 19.99 -3.40 5.69
CA ALA A 75 21.45 -3.47 5.64
C ALA A 75 22.10 -2.83 6.87
N TYR A 76 21.69 -1.59 7.22
CA TYR A 76 22.23 -0.88 8.37
C TYR A 76 21.97 -1.63 9.69
N HIS A 77 20.73 -2.05 9.92
CA HIS A 77 20.37 -2.73 11.15
C HIS A 77 21.00 -4.12 11.26
N HIS A 78 21.09 -4.85 10.15
CA HIS A 78 21.76 -6.14 10.13
C HIS A 78 23.26 -6.00 10.40
N ALA A 79 23.92 -4.98 9.85
CA ALA A 79 25.31 -4.69 10.21
C ALA A 79 25.42 -4.38 11.70
N GLN A 80 24.55 -3.54 12.26
CA GLN A 80 24.59 -3.15 13.67
C GLN A 80 24.44 -4.33 14.65
N THR A 81 23.65 -5.34 14.31
CA THR A 81 23.24 -6.41 15.25
C THR A 81 23.89 -7.76 15.00
N ALA A 82 24.36 -8.03 13.78
CA ALA A 82 24.90 -9.32 13.43
C ALA A 82 26.42 -9.39 13.66
N ASP A 83 26.92 -10.54 14.08
CA ASP A 83 28.36 -10.80 14.09
C ASP A 83 28.84 -10.99 12.63
N LEU A 84 29.49 -9.95 12.10
CA LEU A 84 30.15 -9.95 10.79
C LEU A 84 31.60 -10.41 10.86
N SER A 85 32.17 -10.60 12.05
CA SER A 85 33.57 -11.03 12.23
C SER A 85 33.74 -12.55 12.07
N ALA A 86 32.68 -13.32 12.35
CA ALA A 86 32.64 -14.76 12.19
C ALA A 86 33.11 -15.18 10.78
N HIS A 87 34.12 -16.05 10.73
CA HIS A 87 34.59 -16.63 9.48
C HIS A 87 33.50 -17.51 8.86
N GLU A 88 33.24 -17.33 7.57
CA GLU A 88 32.41 -18.27 6.81
C GLU A 88 33.16 -19.59 6.69
N ARG A 89 32.87 -20.53 7.60
CA ARG A 89 33.29 -21.92 7.41
C ARG A 89 32.51 -22.47 6.23
N ARG A 90 33.23 -22.79 5.15
CA ARG A 90 32.67 -23.59 4.06
C ARG A 90 32.34 -24.96 4.65
N PRO A 91 31.11 -25.48 4.50
CA PRO A 91 30.80 -26.81 4.99
C PRO A 91 31.68 -27.83 4.26
N ASP A 92 32.15 -28.84 4.99
CA ASP A 92 33.06 -29.89 4.49
C ASP A 92 32.40 -30.82 3.45
N GLY A 93 31.09 -30.67 3.24
CA GLY A 93 30.32 -31.40 2.24
C GLY A 93 29.09 -30.62 1.77
N PRO A 94 28.38 -31.13 0.74
CA PRO A 94 27.14 -30.53 0.27
C PRO A 94 26.09 -30.52 1.39
N PRO A 95 25.36 -29.41 1.60
CA PRO A 95 24.33 -29.36 2.63
C PRO A 95 23.17 -30.28 2.28
N ALA A 96 22.58 -30.93 3.29
CA ALA A 96 21.44 -31.86 3.11
C ALA A 96 20.18 -31.19 2.51
N LYS A 97 20.12 -29.85 2.52
CA LYS A 97 19.07 -29.04 1.91
C LYS A 97 19.63 -27.69 1.45
N LEU A 98 18.95 -27.06 0.49
CA LEU A 98 19.28 -25.69 0.08
C LEU A 98 19.21 -24.73 1.27
N THR A 99 20.24 -23.89 1.42
CA THR A 99 20.29 -22.86 2.44
C THR A 99 19.19 -21.84 2.18
N ASN A 100 18.28 -21.71 3.14
CA ASN A 100 17.26 -20.67 3.14
C ASN A 100 17.80 -19.39 3.80
N LEU A 101 16.97 -18.34 3.87
CA LEU A 101 17.33 -17.07 4.50
C LEU A 101 17.80 -17.24 5.95
N THR A 102 17.19 -18.15 6.72
CA THR A 102 17.54 -18.34 8.14
C THR A 102 18.87 -19.04 8.32
N GLY A 103 19.28 -19.92 7.41
CA GLY A 103 20.58 -20.58 7.40
C GLY A 103 21.71 -19.77 6.75
N MET A 104 21.42 -18.58 6.22
CA MET A 104 22.40 -17.71 5.56
C MET A 104 23.33 -17.05 6.59
N SER A 105 24.65 -17.04 6.32
CA SER A 105 25.63 -16.32 7.15
C SER A 105 25.32 -14.83 7.24
N SER A 106 25.72 -14.18 8.33
CA SER A 106 25.55 -12.73 8.51
C SER A 106 26.18 -11.94 7.37
N ARG A 107 27.38 -12.32 6.90
CA ARG A 107 28.04 -11.66 5.76
C ARG A 107 27.27 -11.82 4.46
N ARG A 108 26.77 -13.02 4.14
CA ARG A 108 25.94 -13.25 2.94
C ARG A 108 24.62 -12.49 3.02
N ARG A 109 24.02 -12.41 4.21
CA ARG A 109 22.78 -11.64 4.40
C ARG A 109 23.00 -10.15 4.19
N LEU A 110 24.11 -9.59 4.68
CA LEU A 110 24.49 -8.20 4.38
C LEU A 110 24.68 -7.99 2.87
N ARG A 111 25.41 -8.87 2.19
CA ARG A 111 25.61 -8.79 0.73
C ARG A 111 24.29 -8.85 -0.03
N MET A 112 23.38 -9.75 0.36
CA MET A 112 22.04 -9.82 -0.23
C MET A 112 21.28 -8.49 -0.10
N TYR A 113 21.36 -7.82 1.05
CA TYR A 113 20.76 -6.50 1.22
C TYR A 113 21.40 -5.46 0.29
N LEU A 114 22.73 -5.44 0.17
CA LEU A 114 23.46 -4.55 -0.74
C LEU A 114 23.14 -4.86 -2.22
N ASP A 115 22.99 -6.13 -2.59
CA ASP A 115 22.59 -6.53 -3.94
C ASP A 115 21.17 -6.01 -4.25
N GLY A 116 20.26 -6.09 -3.27
CA GLY A 116 18.92 -5.50 -3.36
C GLY A 116 18.95 -3.98 -3.53
N VAL A 117 19.90 -3.29 -2.89
CA VAL A 117 20.13 -1.84 -3.06
C VAL A 117 20.61 -1.53 -4.48
N ASP A 118 21.64 -2.21 -4.98
CA ASP A 118 22.17 -1.97 -6.34
C ASP A 118 21.12 -2.22 -7.43
N VAL A 119 20.33 -3.30 -7.30
CA VAL A 119 19.25 -3.61 -8.25
C VAL A 119 18.18 -2.52 -8.24
N ALA A 120 17.78 -2.03 -7.07
CA ALA A 120 16.76 -0.99 -6.96
C ALA A 120 17.26 0.36 -7.53
N ILE A 121 18.54 0.71 -7.31
CA ILE A 121 19.16 1.90 -7.90
C ILE A 121 19.13 1.81 -9.43
N ALA A 122 19.56 0.68 -10.00
CA ALA A 122 19.57 0.49 -11.45
C ALA A 122 18.17 0.59 -12.07
N GLN A 123 17.16 0.02 -11.41
CA GLN A 123 15.76 0.11 -11.85
C GLN A 123 15.23 1.54 -11.80
N ILE A 124 15.49 2.28 -10.72
CA ILE A 124 15.08 3.68 -10.61
C ILE A 124 15.75 4.50 -11.71
N ALA A 125 17.06 4.37 -11.89
CA ALA A 125 17.80 5.09 -12.93
C ALA A 125 17.24 4.82 -14.34
N ALA A 126 16.89 3.56 -14.63
CA ALA A 126 16.26 3.19 -15.90
C ALA A 126 14.88 3.83 -16.09
N LEU A 127 14.04 3.83 -15.05
CA LEU A 127 12.68 4.39 -15.10
C LEU A 127 12.68 5.93 -15.15
N THR A 128 13.65 6.59 -14.51
CA THR A 128 13.73 8.05 -14.47
C THR A 128 14.53 8.64 -15.62
N ARG A 129 15.24 7.79 -16.39
CA ARG A 129 16.12 8.20 -17.50
C ARG A 129 17.09 9.32 -17.11
N THR A 130 17.56 9.30 -15.86
CA THR A 130 18.48 10.31 -15.36
C THR A 130 19.88 10.06 -15.92
N GLY A 131 20.45 11.06 -16.58
CA GLY A 131 21.83 10.99 -17.10
C GLY A 131 22.91 11.18 -16.03
N GLY A 132 22.52 11.37 -14.77
CA GLY A 132 23.45 11.53 -13.64
C GLY A 132 24.02 10.20 -13.17
N THR A 133 25.22 10.21 -12.60
CA THR A 133 25.84 9.03 -12.00
C THR A 133 25.08 8.62 -10.74
N ALA A 134 24.50 7.41 -10.75
CA ALA A 134 23.81 6.88 -9.59
C ALA A 134 24.80 6.42 -8.50
N PRO A 135 24.44 6.50 -7.21
CA PRO A 135 25.24 5.94 -6.12
C PRO A 135 25.43 4.42 -6.28
N SER A 136 26.43 3.85 -5.59
CA SER A 136 26.67 2.40 -5.61
C SER A 136 27.10 1.90 -4.24
N THR A 137 26.89 0.61 -3.98
CA THR A 137 27.32 -0.03 -2.72
C THR A 137 28.83 -0.37 -2.69
N ALA A 138 29.60 -0.03 -3.73
CA ALA A 138 30.99 -0.42 -3.87
C ALA A 138 31.88 0.00 -2.70
N ALA A 139 31.68 1.23 -2.18
CA ALA A 139 32.43 1.73 -1.02
C ALA A 139 32.17 0.89 0.23
N VAL A 140 30.91 0.52 0.50
CA VAL A 140 30.55 -0.35 1.63
C VAL A 140 31.16 -1.75 1.47
N ARG A 141 31.15 -2.30 0.25
CA ARG A 141 31.70 -3.63 -0.04
C ARG A 141 33.22 -3.70 0.09
N ALA A 142 33.92 -2.59 -0.09
CA ALA A 142 35.36 -2.50 0.06
C ALA A 142 35.80 -2.53 1.52
N VAL A 143 34.91 -2.22 2.47
CA VAL A 143 35.23 -2.22 3.90
C VAL A 143 35.39 -3.66 4.43
N PRO A 144 36.48 -3.99 5.14
CA PRO A 144 36.62 -5.28 5.80
C PRO A 144 35.49 -5.54 6.79
N PRO A 145 34.83 -6.72 6.78
CA PRO A 145 33.70 -7.02 7.68
C PRO A 145 34.04 -7.01 9.18
N ALA A 146 35.32 -7.06 9.53
CA ALA A 146 35.80 -6.96 10.92
C ALA A 146 35.72 -5.52 11.46
N GLU A 147 35.65 -4.52 10.58
CA GLU A 147 35.61 -3.11 10.95
C GLU A 147 34.17 -2.58 10.99
N MET A 148 33.39 -3.09 11.94
CA MET A 148 31.95 -2.79 12.05
C MET A 148 31.64 -1.28 12.03
N ALA A 149 32.41 -0.48 12.76
CA ALA A 149 32.21 0.97 12.81
C ALA A 149 32.40 1.62 11.42
N THR A 150 33.43 1.20 10.68
CA THR A 150 33.68 1.66 9.30
C THR A 150 32.55 1.23 8.35
N VAL A 151 32.02 0.02 8.52
CA VAL A 151 30.87 -0.46 7.72
C VAL A 151 29.63 0.40 7.99
N LEU A 152 29.33 0.71 9.25
CA LEU A 152 28.18 1.53 9.62
C LEU A 152 28.30 2.97 9.11
N LEU A 153 29.50 3.57 9.15
CA LEU A 153 29.75 4.89 8.57
C LEU A 153 29.57 4.88 7.05
N ALA A 154 30.14 3.88 6.35
CA ALA A 154 29.98 3.76 4.91
C ALA A 154 28.51 3.54 4.49
N LEU A 155 27.72 2.84 5.30
CA LEU A 155 26.27 2.68 5.08
C LEU A 155 25.51 3.99 5.31
N ASP A 156 25.93 4.82 6.27
CA ASP A 156 25.32 6.13 6.50
C ASP A 156 25.65 7.11 5.36
N ASP A 157 26.90 7.16 4.91
CA ASP A 157 27.33 7.94 3.74
C ASP A 157 26.53 7.53 2.49
N LEU A 158 26.40 6.22 2.24
CA LEU A 158 25.57 5.70 1.15
C LEU A 158 24.10 6.15 1.29
N ASN A 159 23.53 6.10 2.50
CA ASN A 159 22.17 6.55 2.74
C ASN A 159 21.98 8.05 2.43
N VAL A 160 22.95 8.90 2.78
CA VAL A 160 22.93 10.33 2.48
C VAL A 160 23.02 10.56 0.96
N ASP A 161 23.89 9.83 0.27
CA ASP A 161 24.03 9.94 -1.19
C ASP A 161 22.80 9.46 -1.94
N LEU A 162 22.19 8.34 -1.51
CA LEU A 162 20.92 7.85 -2.05
C LEU A 162 19.80 8.85 -1.85
N LEU A 163 19.71 9.47 -0.67
CA LEU A 163 18.69 10.49 -0.40
C LEU A 163 18.87 11.71 -1.32
N ARG A 164 20.09 12.23 -1.45
CA ARG A 164 20.39 13.37 -2.33
C ARG A 164 20.06 13.03 -3.78
N TRP A 165 20.51 11.89 -4.26
CA TRP A 165 20.28 11.43 -5.63
C TRP A 165 18.79 11.21 -5.93
N ALA A 166 18.06 10.54 -5.04
CA ALA A 166 16.63 10.27 -5.22
C ALA A 166 15.81 11.57 -5.22
N MET A 167 16.10 12.50 -4.30
CA MET A 167 15.44 13.81 -4.24
C MET A 167 15.73 14.68 -5.47
N ALA A 168 16.97 14.64 -5.99
CA ALA A 168 17.36 15.37 -7.19
C ALA A 168 16.75 14.76 -8.47
N THR A 169 16.54 13.44 -8.48
CA THR A 169 15.94 12.70 -9.60
C THR A 169 14.45 13.00 -9.74
N ASN A 170 13.68 12.84 -8.67
CA ASN A 170 12.27 13.16 -8.60
C ASN A 170 11.86 13.27 -7.12
N HIS A 171 11.19 14.35 -6.74
CA HIS A 171 10.78 14.58 -5.36
C HIS A 171 9.97 13.41 -4.76
N ARG A 172 9.03 12.83 -5.50
CA ARG A 172 8.22 11.68 -5.04
C ARG A 172 9.05 10.42 -4.85
N VAL A 173 10.08 10.21 -5.67
CA VAL A 173 11.04 9.10 -5.52
C VAL A 173 11.84 9.27 -4.23
N GLY A 174 12.33 10.48 -3.97
CA GLY A 174 13.01 10.80 -2.71
C GLY A 174 12.11 10.65 -1.47
N LEU A 175 10.85 11.09 -1.53
CA LEU A 175 9.87 10.86 -0.47
C LEU A 175 9.60 9.36 -0.24
N ALA A 176 9.46 8.58 -1.32
CA ALA A 176 9.21 7.15 -1.24
C ALA A 176 10.39 6.40 -0.59
N TYR A 177 11.63 6.77 -0.93
CA TYR A 177 12.83 6.28 -0.26
C TYR A 177 12.80 6.55 1.25
N ARG A 178 12.52 7.79 1.65
CA ARG A 178 12.41 8.17 3.08
C ARG A 178 11.30 7.42 3.79
N LEU A 179 10.15 7.27 3.13
CA LEU A 179 9.02 6.50 3.63
C LEU A 179 9.41 5.05 3.89
N GLY A 180 10.01 4.37 2.92
CA GLY A 180 10.46 2.99 3.05
C GLY A 180 11.43 2.79 4.21
N ARG A 181 12.45 3.66 4.30
CA ARG A 181 13.46 3.62 5.38
C ARG A 181 12.84 3.86 6.74
N SER A 182 12.07 4.94 6.89
CA SER A 182 11.47 5.32 8.17
C SER A 182 10.43 4.33 8.65
N LEU A 183 9.64 3.76 7.74
CA LEU A 183 8.68 2.71 8.06
C LEU A 183 9.41 1.44 8.53
N ALA A 184 10.47 1.05 7.83
CA ALA A 184 11.30 -0.08 8.22
C ALA A 184 11.93 0.11 9.61
N ASP A 185 12.44 1.30 9.93
CA ASP A 185 12.96 1.67 11.25
C ASP A 185 11.89 1.62 12.35
N THR A 186 10.66 2.02 12.01
CA THR A 186 9.52 2.01 12.94
C THR A 186 9.18 0.60 13.37
N VAL A 187 9.19 -0.34 12.42
CA VAL A 187 8.68 -1.72 12.60
C VAL A 187 9.76 -2.75 12.94
N ARG A 188 10.93 -2.29 13.38
CA ARG A 188 12.03 -3.20 13.72
C ARG A 188 11.69 -4.10 14.89
N HIS A 189 12.31 -5.28 14.90
CA HIS A 189 12.46 -6.06 16.13
C HIS A 189 13.44 -5.35 17.06
N GLY A 190 13.24 -5.49 18.36
CA GLY A 190 14.17 -5.04 19.39
C GLY A 190 13.45 -4.87 20.73
N ASP A 191 14.14 -4.28 21.70
CA ASP A 191 13.61 -4.14 23.05
C ASP A 191 12.28 -3.40 23.07
N ALA A 192 11.33 -3.92 23.85
CA ALA A 192 9.99 -3.36 23.98
C ALA A 192 10.01 -1.90 24.47
N GLU A 193 10.97 -1.57 25.34
CA GLU A 193 11.20 -0.21 25.86
C GLU A 193 11.54 0.82 24.77
N GLN A 194 12.06 0.36 23.61
CA GLN A 194 12.37 1.24 22.49
C GLN A 194 11.16 1.52 21.60
N VAL A 195 10.10 0.71 21.67
CA VAL A 195 8.92 0.83 20.80
C VAL A 195 8.29 2.23 20.91
N PRO A 196 8.06 2.82 22.10
CA PRO A 196 7.54 4.18 22.18
C PRO A 196 8.40 5.23 21.46
N TRP A 197 9.72 5.10 21.53
CA TRP A 197 10.65 6.02 20.88
C TRP A 197 10.61 5.90 19.35
N ARG A 198 10.36 4.71 18.82
CA ARG A 198 10.17 4.49 17.36
C ARG A 198 8.94 5.23 16.82
N PHE A 199 7.91 5.37 17.65
CA PHE A 199 6.67 6.11 17.35
C PHE A 199 6.65 7.55 17.90
N ALA A 200 7.76 8.11 18.39
CA ALA A 200 7.79 9.43 19.03
C ALA A 200 7.76 10.60 18.02
N GLY A 201 6.67 10.76 17.27
CA GLY A 201 6.48 11.81 16.27
C GLY A 201 6.68 11.34 14.83
N ARG A 202 7.49 10.30 14.63
CA ARG A 202 7.79 9.68 13.31
C ARG A 202 6.54 9.24 12.54
N GLN A 203 5.51 8.77 13.24
CA GLN A 203 4.23 8.38 12.66
C GLN A 203 3.53 9.53 11.93
N HIS A 204 3.72 10.78 12.39
CA HIS A 204 3.14 11.95 11.73
C HIS A 204 3.85 12.24 10.41
N GLU A 205 5.18 12.18 10.39
CA GLU A 205 5.99 12.33 9.17
C GLU A 205 5.68 11.23 8.15
N ILE A 206 5.64 9.97 8.59
CA ILE A 206 5.23 8.84 7.73
C ILE A 206 3.83 9.07 7.18
N SER A 207 2.89 9.52 8.03
CA SER A 207 1.51 9.79 7.61
C SER A 207 1.42 10.91 6.59
N ARG A 208 2.29 11.92 6.69
CA ARG A 208 2.38 13.02 5.74
C ARG A 208 2.93 12.54 4.40
N TRP A 209 4.04 11.79 4.38
CA TRP A 209 4.59 11.28 3.12
C TRP A 209 3.65 10.29 2.43
N LEU A 210 2.89 9.49 3.18
CA LEU A 210 1.84 8.63 2.63
C LEU A 210 0.74 9.43 1.94
N ASP A 211 0.35 10.58 2.50
CA ASP A 211 -0.65 11.48 1.90
C ASP A 211 -0.13 12.12 0.61
N GLU A 212 1.11 12.62 0.63
CA GLU A 212 1.78 13.21 -0.53
C GLU A 212 1.98 12.20 -1.69
N LEU A 213 2.16 10.92 -1.37
CA LEU A 213 2.33 9.82 -2.33
C LEU A 213 1.03 9.08 -2.67
N ALA A 214 -0.11 9.45 -2.08
CA ALA A 214 -1.35 8.67 -2.17
C ALA A 214 -1.85 8.47 -3.61
N THR A 215 -1.61 9.43 -4.50
CA THR A 215 -2.08 9.40 -5.89
C THR A 215 -1.25 8.48 -6.79
N VAL A 216 0.00 8.19 -6.42
CA VAL A 216 0.93 7.36 -7.22
C VAL A 216 1.08 5.94 -6.65
N LEU A 217 0.87 5.78 -5.35
CA LEU A 217 0.85 4.48 -4.69
C LEU A 217 -0.29 3.58 -5.20
N PRO A 218 -0.24 2.27 -4.94
CA PRO A 218 -1.36 1.37 -5.22
C PRO A 218 -2.66 1.89 -4.60
N PRO A 219 -3.83 1.72 -5.25
CA PRO A 219 -5.11 2.18 -4.72
C PRO A 219 -5.35 1.72 -3.28
N TYR A 220 -5.97 2.58 -2.45
CA TYR A 220 -6.26 2.35 -1.04
C TYR A 220 -5.05 2.16 -0.10
N SER A 221 -3.85 1.89 -0.61
CA SER A 221 -2.68 1.54 0.21
C SER A 221 -2.29 2.64 1.20
N ALA A 222 -2.14 3.87 0.74
CA ALA A 222 -1.79 5.02 1.58
C ALA A 222 -2.79 5.27 2.72
N PRO A 223 -4.10 5.47 2.47
CA PRO A 223 -5.05 5.74 3.55
C PRO A 223 -5.22 4.56 4.52
N VAL A 224 -5.15 3.30 4.02
CA VAL A 224 -5.20 2.09 4.86
C VAL A 224 -4.00 2.03 5.80
N VAL A 225 -2.78 2.19 5.29
CA VAL A 225 -1.56 2.15 6.12
C VAL A 225 -1.50 3.34 7.09
N ARG A 226 -1.95 4.53 6.70
CA ARG A 226 -2.03 5.69 7.62
C ARG A 226 -2.95 5.40 8.81
N ARG A 227 -4.12 4.80 8.55
CA ARG A 227 -5.08 4.44 9.60
C ARG A 227 -4.51 3.38 10.53
N SER A 228 -3.93 2.32 9.97
CA SER A 228 -3.28 1.26 10.73
C SER A 228 -2.10 1.80 11.58
N LEU A 229 -1.25 2.64 10.99
CA LEU A 229 -0.13 3.29 11.69
C LEU A 229 -0.60 4.13 12.89
N ARG A 230 -1.72 4.85 12.74
CA ARG A 230 -2.34 5.58 13.84
C ARG A 230 -2.86 4.63 14.93
N ALA A 231 -3.54 3.54 14.56
CA ALA A 231 -4.02 2.56 15.52
C ALA A 231 -2.88 1.93 16.34
N TRP A 232 -1.74 1.67 15.69
CA TRP A 232 -0.50 1.21 16.34
C TRP A 232 0.11 2.28 17.25
N ALA A 233 0.21 3.53 16.81
CA ALA A 233 0.73 4.61 17.63
C ALA A 233 -0.13 4.84 18.90
N ASP A 234 -1.45 4.76 18.75
CA ASP A 234 -2.40 4.86 19.87
C ASP A 234 -2.24 3.68 20.83
N ALA A 235 -2.09 2.45 20.31
CA ALA A 235 -1.87 1.26 21.12
C ALA A 235 -0.55 1.34 21.90
N VAL A 236 0.54 1.76 21.26
CA VAL A 236 1.84 1.96 21.92
C VAL A 236 1.76 3.03 23.00
N THR A 237 1.03 4.12 22.76
CA THR A 237 0.81 5.19 23.75
C THR A 237 0.05 4.68 24.96
N ARG A 238 -1.02 3.90 24.75
CA ARG A 238 -1.80 3.27 25.83
C ARG A 238 -1.00 2.24 26.62
N ALA A 239 -0.23 1.39 25.92
CA ALA A 239 0.65 0.41 26.54
C ALA A 239 1.72 1.08 27.42
N ARG A 240 2.31 2.20 26.96
CA ARG A 240 3.33 2.96 27.70
C ARG A 240 2.80 3.52 29.02
N VAL A 241 1.53 3.96 29.07
CA VAL A 241 0.91 4.44 30.32
C VAL A 241 0.33 3.32 31.18
N GLY A 242 0.51 2.06 30.77
CA GLY A 242 0.07 0.89 31.52
C GLY A 242 -1.43 0.63 31.45
N ASP A 243 -2.11 0.99 30.36
CA ASP A 243 -3.54 0.71 30.19
C ASP A 243 -3.80 -0.81 30.26
N PRO A 244 -4.55 -1.30 31.27
CA PRO A 244 -4.82 -2.73 31.43
C PRO A 244 -5.70 -3.28 30.31
N ALA A 245 -6.42 -2.45 29.55
CA ALA A 245 -7.22 -2.91 28.40
C ALA A 245 -6.35 -3.26 27.18
N GLU A 246 -5.14 -2.69 27.07
CA GLU A 246 -4.27 -2.82 25.91
C GLU A 246 -3.24 -3.97 26.05
N ALA A 247 -2.61 -4.33 24.95
CA ALA A 247 -1.44 -5.21 24.95
C ALA A 247 -0.21 -4.53 25.57
N SER A 248 0.64 -5.31 26.26
CA SER A 248 1.92 -4.83 26.78
C SER A 248 2.89 -4.45 25.66
N LEU A 249 3.92 -3.64 25.96
CA LEU A 249 4.95 -3.28 24.99
C LEU A 249 5.68 -4.51 24.41
N ASP A 250 5.89 -5.57 25.21
CA ASP A 250 6.48 -6.83 24.74
C ASP A 250 5.58 -7.59 23.75
N GLU A 251 4.26 -7.53 23.96
CA GLU A 251 3.28 -8.14 23.04
C GLU A 251 3.20 -7.36 21.74
N LEU A 252 3.21 -6.03 21.81
CA LEU A 252 3.26 -5.16 20.65
C LEU A 252 4.58 -5.33 19.87
N ALA A 253 5.73 -5.37 20.55
CA ALA A 253 7.04 -5.50 19.94
C ALA A 253 7.21 -6.79 19.11
N ARG A 254 6.60 -7.90 19.57
CA ARG A 254 6.64 -9.19 18.86
C ARG A 254 5.92 -9.16 17.52
N GLU A 255 4.77 -8.48 17.46
CA GLU A 255 3.94 -8.43 16.26
C GLU A 255 4.25 -7.25 15.36
N LEU A 256 5.04 -6.30 15.84
CA LEU A 256 5.37 -5.08 15.10
C LEU A 256 6.11 -5.37 13.79
N ARG A 257 6.97 -6.40 13.75
CA ARG A 257 7.61 -6.78 12.48
C ARG A 257 6.60 -7.38 11.49
N ASN A 258 5.74 -8.28 11.95
CA ASN A 258 4.68 -8.87 11.14
C ASN A 258 3.78 -7.77 10.56
N GLN A 259 3.49 -6.74 11.35
CA GLN A 259 2.80 -5.54 10.89
C GLN A 259 3.58 -4.80 9.80
N GLY A 260 4.88 -4.60 10.00
CA GLY A 260 5.74 -3.96 9.01
C GLY A 260 5.75 -4.66 7.66
N ASP A 261 5.78 -5.99 7.66
CA ASP A 261 5.73 -6.77 6.42
C ASP A 261 4.37 -6.63 5.71
N LEU A 262 3.25 -6.57 6.45
CA LEU A 262 1.93 -6.25 5.87
C LEU A 262 1.89 -4.84 5.26
N TRP A 263 2.35 -3.82 5.99
CA TRP A 263 2.40 -2.45 5.48
C TRP A 263 3.24 -2.36 4.20
N ARG A 264 4.41 -3.01 4.18
CA ARG A 264 5.25 -3.07 2.99
C ARG A 264 4.55 -3.74 1.81
N ASN A 265 3.88 -4.87 2.04
CA ASN A 265 3.17 -5.58 0.97
C ASN A 265 2.02 -4.75 0.40
N VAL A 266 1.27 -4.05 1.26
CA VAL A 266 0.21 -3.12 0.84
C VAL A 266 0.76 -1.95 0.03
N LEU A 267 1.80 -1.28 0.51
CA LEU A 267 2.37 -0.09 -0.16
C LEU A 267 3.10 -0.44 -1.47
N THR A 268 3.62 -1.65 -1.59
CA THR A 268 4.32 -2.10 -2.81
C THR A 268 3.42 -2.86 -3.78
N GLY A 269 2.12 -3.00 -3.46
CA GLY A 269 1.13 -3.67 -4.30
C GLY A 269 1.21 -5.19 -4.31
N GLY A 270 2.01 -5.79 -3.42
CA GLY A 270 2.04 -7.25 -3.24
C GLY A 270 0.81 -7.81 -2.50
N LEU A 271 0.05 -6.93 -1.83
CA LEU A 271 -1.23 -7.25 -1.20
C LEU A 271 -2.20 -6.10 -1.46
N HIS A 272 -3.27 -6.34 -2.23
CA HIS A 272 -4.29 -5.32 -2.42
C HIS A 272 -5.26 -5.34 -1.23
N PRO A 273 -5.51 -4.21 -0.52
CA PRO A 273 -6.30 -4.25 0.72
C PRO A 273 -7.73 -4.77 0.58
N ARG A 274 -8.33 -4.66 -0.62
CA ARG A 274 -9.66 -5.26 -0.91
C ARG A 274 -9.67 -6.78 -0.84
N ASP A 275 -8.54 -7.43 -1.09
CA ASP A 275 -8.45 -8.89 -1.13
C ASP A 275 -8.53 -9.50 0.28
N LEU A 276 -8.46 -8.66 1.32
CA LEU A 276 -8.63 -9.05 2.72
C LEU A 276 -10.09 -8.96 3.20
N LEU A 277 -10.99 -8.39 2.38
CA LEU A 277 -12.39 -8.20 2.73
C LEU A 277 -13.22 -9.42 2.33
N ASP A 278 -14.01 -9.90 3.27
CA ASP A 278 -14.98 -10.98 3.04
C ASP A 278 -16.39 -10.41 2.85
N GLU A 279 -17.35 -11.26 2.46
CA GLU A 279 -18.76 -10.88 2.29
C GLU A 279 -19.35 -10.18 3.53
N GLU A 280 -18.96 -10.64 4.72
CA GLU A 280 -19.37 -10.05 5.99
C GLU A 280 -18.89 -8.60 6.13
N ASP A 281 -17.67 -8.26 5.68
CA ASP A 281 -17.19 -6.89 5.75
C ASP A 281 -18.00 -5.97 4.85
N TYR A 282 -18.34 -6.42 3.64
CA TYR A 282 -19.19 -5.64 2.73
C TYR A 282 -20.58 -5.41 3.31
N ALA A 283 -21.16 -6.40 4.00
CA ALA A 283 -22.43 -6.22 4.70
C ALA A 283 -22.32 -5.17 5.81
N VAL A 284 -21.21 -5.16 6.56
CA VAL A 284 -21.00 -4.15 7.60
C VAL A 284 -20.74 -2.76 7.03
N VAL A 285 -19.98 -2.65 5.93
CA VAL A 285 -19.82 -1.38 5.20
C VAL A 285 -21.19 -0.83 4.80
N ALA A 286 -22.02 -1.65 4.16
CA ALA A 286 -23.35 -1.25 3.73
C ALA A 286 -24.20 -0.77 4.92
N ARG A 287 -24.20 -1.52 6.03
CA ARG A 287 -24.91 -1.15 7.25
C ARG A 287 -24.41 0.18 7.83
N ASN A 288 -23.10 0.38 7.90
CA ASN A 288 -22.50 1.57 8.48
C ASN A 288 -22.74 2.82 7.63
N VAL A 289 -22.68 2.69 6.30
CA VAL A 289 -23.05 3.77 5.38
C VAL A 289 -24.52 4.16 5.59
N ILE A 290 -25.44 3.20 5.73
CA ILE A 290 -26.87 3.46 5.98
C ILE A 290 -27.11 4.13 7.35
N ILE A 291 -26.44 3.67 8.42
CA ILE A 291 -26.61 4.22 9.77
C ILE A 291 -26.05 5.65 9.86
N ARG A 292 -24.86 5.87 9.30
CA ARG A 292 -24.14 7.13 9.41
C ARG A 292 -24.88 8.27 8.72
N ASP A 293 -25.68 7.96 7.71
CA ASP A 293 -26.41 8.96 6.95
C ASP A 293 -27.93 8.80 6.93
N ARG A 294 -28.52 8.50 8.09
CA ARG A 294 -29.97 8.55 8.29
C ARG A 294 -30.61 9.88 7.83
N LYS A 295 -29.87 10.99 7.85
CA LYS A 295 -30.38 12.30 7.45
C LYS A 295 -30.39 12.48 5.94
N LEU A 296 -29.29 12.15 5.24
CA LEU A 296 -29.25 12.25 3.78
C LEU A 296 -30.09 11.16 3.11
N VAL A 297 -30.18 9.96 3.68
CA VAL A 297 -31.09 8.91 3.20
C VAL A 297 -32.56 9.31 3.41
N VAL A 298 -32.92 9.88 4.57
CA VAL A 298 -34.29 10.38 4.81
C VAL A 298 -34.61 11.59 3.93
N GLN A 299 -33.65 12.48 3.69
CA GLN A 299 -33.85 13.66 2.85
C GLN A 299 -33.89 13.32 1.35
N ALA A 300 -33.11 12.33 0.91
CA ALA A 300 -33.20 11.75 -0.43
C ALA A 300 -34.50 10.94 -0.61
N ALA A 301 -34.93 10.15 0.39
CA ALA A 301 -36.23 9.49 0.39
C ALA A 301 -37.38 10.52 0.33
N ARG A 302 -37.29 11.61 1.08
CA ARG A 302 -38.30 12.67 1.10
C ARG A 302 -38.26 13.57 -0.15
N GLY A 303 -37.12 13.72 -0.81
CA GLY A 303 -36.95 14.54 -2.01
C GLY A 303 -37.20 13.80 -3.32
N ILE A 304 -36.86 12.50 -3.39
CA ILE A 304 -36.92 11.68 -4.61
C ILE A 304 -38.09 10.70 -4.57
N PHE A 305 -38.30 10.01 -3.44
CA PHE A 305 -39.41 9.05 -3.34
C PHE A 305 -40.74 9.74 -3.07
N TRP A 306 -40.80 10.82 -2.29
CA TRP A 306 -42.07 11.52 -2.04
C TRP A 306 -42.79 12.03 -3.32
N PRO A 307 -42.14 12.73 -4.27
CA PRO A 307 -42.83 13.21 -5.48
C PRO A 307 -43.16 12.11 -6.49
N VAL A 308 -42.67 10.87 -6.33
CA VAL A 308 -43.02 9.72 -7.19
C VAL A 308 -44.03 8.80 -6.49
N LEU A 309 -43.80 8.50 -5.22
CA LEU A 309 -44.62 7.62 -4.39
C LEU A 309 -45.98 8.24 -4.07
N VAL A 310 -46.05 9.55 -3.81
CA VAL A 310 -47.32 10.24 -3.55
C VAL A 310 -48.27 10.23 -4.75
N PRO A 311 -47.86 10.62 -5.98
CA PRO A 311 -48.75 10.50 -7.13
C PRO A 311 -49.00 9.05 -7.51
N LEU A 312 -48.05 8.12 -7.34
CA LEU A 312 -48.29 6.70 -7.56
C LEU A 312 -49.37 6.16 -6.60
N LEU A 313 -49.28 6.48 -5.32
CA LEU A 313 -50.30 6.11 -4.32
C LEU A 313 -51.62 6.83 -4.60
N ALA A 314 -51.60 8.10 -5.02
CA ALA A 314 -52.81 8.84 -5.38
C ALA A 314 -53.50 8.23 -6.60
N VAL A 315 -52.74 7.82 -7.62
CA VAL A 315 -53.26 7.09 -8.80
C VAL A 315 -53.80 5.73 -8.39
N LEU A 316 -53.09 4.98 -7.53
CA LEU A 316 -53.57 3.70 -7.01
C LEU A 316 -54.88 3.88 -6.24
N PHE A 317 -54.98 4.88 -5.36
CA PHE A 317 -56.18 5.21 -4.61
C PHE A 317 -57.31 5.69 -5.52
N ALA A 318 -57.02 6.48 -6.57
CA ALA A 318 -58.00 6.89 -7.56
C ALA A 318 -58.52 5.69 -8.36
N VAL A 319 -57.64 4.78 -8.79
CA VAL A 319 -58.02 3.54 -9.47
C VAL A 319 -58.87 2.66 -8.56
N VAL A 320 -58.49 2.47 -7.30
CA VAL A 320 -59.27 1.69 -6.31
C VAL A 320 -60.62 2.37 -6.01
N GLY A 321 -60.64 3.70 -5.87
CA GLY A 321 -61.87 4.48 -5.63
C GLY A 321 -62.83 4.47 -6.82
N VAL A 322 -62.32 4.63 -8.04
CA VAL A 322 -63.09 4.50 -9.28
C VAL A 322 -63.56 3.06 -9.49
N SER A 323 -62.74 2.06 -9.13
CA SER A 323 -63.13 0.64 -9.18
C SER A 323 -64.24 0.31 -8.16
N ALA A 324 -64.16 0.90 -6.96
CA ALA A 324 -65.20 0.78 -5.94
C ALA A 324 -66.50 1.50 -6.35
N ALA A 325 -66.42 2.67 -7.00
CA ALA A 325 -67.57 3.40 -7.52
C ALA A 325 -68.18 2.75 -8.79
N ALA A 326 -67.35 2.15 -9.65
CA ALA A 326 -67.76 1.41 -10.85
C ALA A 326 -68.31 0.00 -10.55
N ALA A 327 -68.25 -0.45 -9.30
CA ALA A 327 -68.94 -1.66 -8.85
C ALA A 327 -70.49 -1.54 -8.92
N ALA A 328 -71.02 -0.36 -9.30
CA ALA A 328 -72.41 -0.15 -9.69
C ALA A 328 -72.70 -0.45 -11.19
N GLY A 329 -71.73 -0.97 -11.97
CA GLY A 329 -71.87 -1.28 -13.40
C GLY A 329 -71.21 -2.62 -13.82
N SER A 330 -71.62 -3.13 -14.99
CA SER A 330 -71.50 -4.54 -15.40
C SER A 330 -70.06 -5.13 -15.43
N PRO A 331 -69.91 -6.48 -15.35
CA PRO A 331 -68.64 -7.14 -15.05
C PRO A 331 -67.58 -7.17 -16.17
N THR A 332 -67.99 -7.00 -17.43
CA THR A 332 -67.15 -7.32 -18.60
C THR A 332 -66.22 -6.18 -19.04
N THR A 333 -66.50 -4.93 -18.65
CA THR A 333 -65.64 -3.76 -18.91
C THR A 333 -64.49 -3.61 -17.89
N ARG A 334 -64.53 -4.34 -16.77
CA ARG A 334 -63.57 -4.22 -15.65
C ARG A 334 -62.18 -4.82 -15.91
N ALA A 335 -62.09 -5.86 -16.74
CA ALA A 335 -60.83 -6.59 -16.93
C ALA A 335 -59.90 -5.95 -17.98
N ALA A 336 -60.45 -5.29 -19.00
CA ALA A 336 -59.67 -4.78 -20.12
C ALA A 336 -58.94 -3.45 -19.81
N VAL A 337 -59.52 -2.60 -18.97
CA VAL A 337 -58.94 -1.27 -18.65
C VAL A 337 -57.89 -1.36 -17.53
N ALA A 338 -58.03 -2.31 -16.59
CA ALA A 338 -57.11 -2.46 -15.46
C ALA A 338 -55.75 -3.07 -15.86
N LEU A 339 -55.70 -3.92 -16.89
CA LEU A 339 -54.48 -4.66 -17.26
C LEU A 339 -53.59 -3.92 -18.28
N VAL A 340 -54.16 -3.10 -19.15
CA VAL A 340 -53.40 -2.45 -20.24
C VAL A 340 -52.80 -1.10 -19.80
N GLY A 341 -53.43 -0.38 -18.88
CA GLY A 341 -52.93 0.92 -18.39
C GLY A 341 -51.80 0.83 -17.35
N LEU A 342 -51.81 -0.20 -16.50
CA LEU A 342 -50.86 -0.33 -15.39
C LEU A 342 -49.50 -0.93 -15.79
N GLY A 343 -49.42 -1.77 -16.83
CA GLY A 343 -48.16 -2.41 -17.24
C GLY A 343 -47.21 -1.50 -18.03
N ALA A 344 -47.75 -0.64 -18.90
CA ALA A 344 -46.94 0.23 -19.76
C ALA A 344 -46.46 1.51 -19.04
N GLY A 345 -47.25 2.06 -18.12
CA GLY A 345 -46.87 3.25 -17.35
C GLY A 345 -45.78 2.98 -16.32
N LEU A 346 -45.86 1.84 -15.62
CA LEU A 346 -44.91 1.50 -14.55
C LEU A 346 -43.50 1.20 -15.10
N THR A 347 -43.42 0.54 -16.26
CA THR A 347 -42.14 0.21 -16.90
C THR A 347 -41.47 1.43 -17.52
N ALA A 348 -42.24 2.36 -18.10
CA ALA A 348 -41.72 3.62 -18.64
C ALA A 348 -41.20 4.56 -17.54
N ILE A 349 -41.92 4.68 -16.42
CA ILE A 349 -41.52 5.48 -15.24
C ILE A 349 -40.31 4.84 -14.54
N TRP A 350 -40.29 3.51 -14.39
CA TRP A 350 -39.13 2.81 -13.82
C TRP A 350 -37.88 3.07 -14.65
N ARG A 351 -37.95 2.98 -15.98
CA ARG A 351 -36.79 3.15 -16.88
C ARG A 351 -36.28 4.60 -16.98
N THR A 352 -37.14 5.59 -16.77
CA THR A 352 -36.75 7.02 -16.77
C THR A 352 -36.22 7.50 -15.42
N VAL A 353 -36.70 6.94 -14.30
CA VAL A 353 -36.27 7.35 -12.96
C VAL A 353 -35.06 6.55 -12.48
N SER A 354 -34.97 5.24 -12.75
CA SER A 354 -33.97 4.37 -12.11
C SER A 354 -32.54 4.56 -12.62
N GLY A 355 -32.33 4.85 -13.91
CA GLY A 355 -30.98 4.91 -14.49
C GLY A 355 -30.15 6.11 -14.01
N PRO A 356 -30.62 7.36 -14.23
CA PRO A 356 -29.84 8.55 -13.90
C PRO A 356 -29.78 8.86 -12.40
N THR A 357 -30.86 8.59 -11.65
CA THR A 357 -30.92 8.95 -10.21
C THR A 357 -30.13 8.00 -9.33
N LEU A 358 -30.06 6.69 -9.67
CA LEU A 358 -29.22 5.73 -8.95
C LEU A 358 -27.73 5.94 -9.26
N ALA A 359 -27.39 6.38 -10.47
CA ALA A 359 -26.01 6.74 -10.83
C ALA A 359 -25.53 7.98 -10.07
N VAL A 360 -26.37 9.03 -9.96
CA VAL A 360 -26.06 10.24 -9.19
C VAL A 360 -26.00 9.96 -7.68
N ALA A 361 -26.90 9.13 -7.16
CA ALA A 361 -26.84 8.70 -5.76
C ALA A 361 -25.60 7.84 -5.46
N GLY A 362 -25.18 7.02 -6.42
CA GLY A 362 -23.94 6.24 -6.34
C GLY A 362 -22.69 7.12 -6.29
N GLU A 363 -22.63 8.16 -7.12
CA GLU A 363 -21.48 9.07 -7.18
C GLU A 363 -21.38 9.98 -5.94
N VAL A 364 -22.53 10.42 -5.38
CA VAL A 364 -22.57 11.20 -4.12
C VAL A 364 -22.19 10.35 -2.91
N ASN A 365 -22.54 9.05 -2.90
CA ASN A 365 -22.20 8.15 -1.80
C ASN A 365 -20.81 7.51 -1.91
N ARG A 366 -20.17 7.61 -3.08
CA ARG A 366 -18.85 7.05 -3.37
C ARG A 366 -17.77 7.43 -2.34
N PRO A 367 -17.59 8.70 -1.94
CA PRO A 367 -16.57 9.06 -0.95
C PRO A 367 -16.87 8.47 0.44
N LEU A 368 -18.15 8.34 0.82
CA LEU A 368 -18.54 7.72 2.09
C LEU A 368 -18.28 6.21 2.07
N LEU A 369 -18.64 5.56 0.97
CA LEU A 369 -18.37 4.16 0.74
C LEU A 369 -16.86 3.87 0.76
N ASP A 370 -16.07 4.65 0.03
CA ASP A 370 -14.61 4.53 0.01
C ASP A 370 -14.00 4.78 1.39
N GLY A 371 -14.57 5.70 2.17
CA GLY A 371 -14.17 5.95 3.56
C GLY A 371 -14.41 4.74 4.47
N GLU A 372 -15.60 4.13 4.41
CA GLU A 372 -15.93 2.97 5.23
C GLU A 372 -15.20 1.70 4.77
N LEU A 373 -15.02 1.53 3.46
CA LEU A 373 -14.15 0.50 2.89
C LEU A 373 -12.72 0.61 3.41
N THR A 374 -12.16 1.83 3.43
CA THR A 374 -10.83 2.09 3.97
C THR A 374 -10.73 1.72 5.46
N VAL A 375 -11.78 2.01 6.24
CA VAL A 375 -11.84 1.61 7.65
C VAL A 375 -11.72 0.10 7.79
N ARG A 376 -12.52 -0.65 7.03
CA ARG A 376 -12.53 -2.11 7.08
C ARG A 376 -11.23 -2.73 6.61
N MET A 377 -10.67 -2.21 5.52
CA MET A 377 -9.37 -2.63 5.01
C MET A 377 -8.28 -2.44 6.06
N ALA A 378 -8.27 -1.30 6.75
CA ALA A 378 -7.31 -1.04 7.83
C ALA A 378 -7.51 -2.00 9.01
N ASP A 379 -8.76 -2.27 9.42
CA ASP A 379 -9.05 -3.20 10.49
C ASP A 379 -8.54 -4.62 10.16
N ARG A 380 -8.63 -5.05 8.89
CA ARG A 380 -8.05 -6.32 8.42
C ARG A 380 -6.52 -6.29 8.37
N VAL A 381 -5.92 -5.18 7.95
CA VAL A 381 -4.46 -4.97 7.96
C VAL A 381 -3.90 -4.92 9.39
N ASP A 382 -4.71 -4.56 10.38
CA ASP A 382 -4.37 -4.54 11.81
C ASP A 382 -4.40 -5.94 12.48
N GLY A 383 -4.46 -7.03 11.69
CA GLY A 383 -4.42 -8.40 12.21
C GLY A 383 -3.32 -8.68 13.25
N PRO A 384 -2.06 -8.29 13.02
CA PRO A 384 -1.00 -8.41 14.03
C PRO A 384 -1.27 -7.64 15.33
N LEU A 385 -1.91 -6.46 15.26
CA LEU A 385 -2.32 -5.72 16.46
C LEU A 385 -3.43 -6.46 17.21
N ALA A 386 -4.39 -7.03 16.49
CA ALA A 386 -5.44 -7.86 17.07
C ALA A 386 -4.86 -9.11 17.75
N ASN A 387 -3.83 -9.73 17.16
CA ASN A 387 -3.12 -10.88 17.72
C ASN A 387 -2.41 -10.51 19.03
N ALA A 388 -1.69 -9.38 19.06
CA ALA A 388 -1.04 -8.88 20.28
C ALA A 388 -2.07 -8.68 21.43
N ARG A 389 -3.22 -8.06 21.12
CA ARG A 389 -4.31 -7.88 22.08
C ARG A 389 -4.94 -9.20 22.52
N ALA A 390 -5.10 -10.17 21.62
CA ALA A 390 -5.65 -11.47 21.94
C ALA A 390 -4.70 -12.28 22.86
N ALA A 391 -3.39 -12.20 22.61
CA ALA A 391 -2.38 -12.80 23.47
C ALA A 391 -2.43 -12.20 24.90
N ALA A 392 -2.53 -10.87 25.00
CA ALA A 392 -2.67 -10.16 26.27
C ALA A 392 -3.91 -10.58 27.07
N ARG A 393 -5.06 -10.70 26.39
CA ARG A 393 -6.32 -11.17 27.01
C ARG A 393 -6.20 -12.60 27.52
N THR A 394 -5.62 -13.49 26.71
CA THR A 394 -5.42 -14.90 27.09
C THR A 394 -4.48 -15.03 28.30
N ARG A 395 -3.40 -14.25 28.34
CA ARG A 395 -2.46 -14.22 29.47
C ARG A 395 -3.15 -13.79 30.76
N ARG A 396 -3.98 -12.74 30.71
CA ARG A 396 -4.78 -12.24 31.85
C ARG A 396 -5.78 -13.28 32.36
N GLN A 397 -6.49 -13.95 31.46
CA GLN A 397 -7.44 -15.02 31.83
C GLN A 397 -6.76 -16.22 32.51
N ARG A 398 -5.51 -16.53 32.15
CA ARG A 398 -4.74 -17.60 32.80
C ARG A 398 -4.16 -17.22 34.17
N HIS A 399 -4.02 -15.93 34.49
CA HIS A 399 -3.49 -15.45 35.76
C HIS A 399 -4.48 -14.53 36.50
N PRO A 400 -5.68 -15.01 36.87
CA PRO A 400 -6.71 -14.16 37.49
C PRO A 400 -6.43 -13.79 38.97
N GLY A 401 -5.22 -14.00 39.51
CA GLY A 401 -4.99 -13.98 40.96
C GLY A 401 -3.71 -13.35 41.51
N GLN A 402 -2.81 -12.79 40.71
CA GLN A 402 -1.60 -12.15 41.26
C GLN A 402 -1.80 -10.65 41.45
N VAL A 403 -2.61 -10.31 42.44
CA VAL A 403 -2.64 -8.96 43.01
C VAL A 403 -1.28 -8.72 43.67
N ALA A 404 -0.57 -7.68 43.23
CA ALA A 404 0.64 -7.21 43.87
C ALA A 404 0.30 -6.72 45.29
N GLY A 405 0.77 -7.41 46.32
CA GLY A 405 0.69 -6.97 47.71
C GLY A 405 0.08 -8.01 48.65
N GLY A 406 0.90 -8.94 49.14
CA GLY A 406 0.47 -9.89 50.16
C GLY A 406 1.47 -11.01 50.34
N SER A 407 2.57 -10.72 51.04
CA SER A 407 3.45 -11.75 51.58
C SER A 407 2.62 -12.72 52.44
N LYS A 408 2.42 -13.94 51.96
CA LYS A 408 1.96 -15.09 52.74
C LYS A 408 2.84 -16.29 52.41
N TYR A 409 4.11 -16.18 52.78
CA TYR A 409 4.88 -17.35 53.19
C TYR A 409 5.02 -17.28 54.71
N VAL A 410 4.00 -17.76 55.41
CA VAL A 410 4.19 -18.33 56.75
C VAL A 410 3.93 -19.81 56.58
N ALA A 411 5.02 -20.57 56.47
CA ALA A 411 4.98 -22.00 56.65
C ALA A 411 4.54 -22.26 58.09
N GLY A 412 3.36 -22.85 58.27
CA GLY A 412 2.93 -23.38 59.57
C GLY A 412 3.81 -24.57 59.91
N LEU A 413 4.75 -24.38 60.83
CA LEU A 413 5.45 -25.47 61.50
C LEU A 413 4.42 -26.30 62.29
N ALA A 414 4.41 -27.61 62.07
CA ALA A 414 3.58 -28.56 62.83
C ALA A 414 4.17 -28.74 64.25
N PRO A 415 3.36 -28.72 65.31
CA PRO A 415 3.82 -28.86 66.70
C PRO A 415 3.91 -30.34 67.09
N ALA A 416 4.80 -31.10 66.43
CA ALA A 416 5.00 -32.51 66.75
C ALA A 416 6.45 -32.89 67.04
N ASP A 417 7.42 -32.01 66.78
CA ASP A 417 8.80 -32.26 67.15
C ASP A 417 9.40 -30.96 67.68
N LEU A 418 9.57 -30.88 69.00
CA LEU A 418 10.77 -30.40 69.68
C LEU A 418 10.60 -30.60 71.21
N PRO A 419 11.69 -30.93 71.93
CA PRO A 419 11.73 -31.49 73.29
C PRO A 419 11.39 -30.52 74.43
#